data_AF-A0A8C7FU93-F1
#
_entry.id   AF-A0A8C7FU93-F1
#
_cell.length_a   1.000
_cell.length_b   1.000
_cell.length_c   1.000
_cell.angle_alpha   90.00
_cell.angle_beta   90.00
_cell.angle_gamma   90.00
#
_symmetry.space_group_name_H-M   'P 1'
#
loop_
_entity.id
_entity.type
_entity.pdbx_description
1 polymer ?
#
loop_
_entity_poly.entity_id
_entity_poly.type
_entity_poly.pdbx_seq_one_letter_code
_entity_poly.pdbx_strand_id
1 'polypeptide(L)'
;MEAQAYRVRTLGEWEQGWKEGEIVVQHCSFFLCNRMLESYIDNVLCERKGVRFFFPLCGKAVDMKWLADMGHPVVGVDIAEMGIRQFFEDQKLIYSEEVVPAIPGAKVYKV
;
A
#
# COMPACT_ATOMS: atom_id res chain seq x y z
N MET A 1 -7.03 -30.23 2.11
CA MET A 1 -6.57 -28.84 2.36
C MET A 1 -6.32 -28.16 1.01
N GLU A 2 -7.30 -28.19 0.09
CA GLU A 2 -7.08 -27.91 -1.35
C GLU A 2 -8.07 -26.92 -1.97
N ALA A 3 -9.05 -26.42 -1.21
CA ALA A 3 -10.22 -25.72 -1.77
C ALA A 3 -9.89 -24.44 -2.59
N GLN A 4 -8.67 -23.90 -2.49
CA GLN A 4 -8.24 -22.68 -3.17
C GLN A 4 -6.94 -22.82 -3.95
N ALA A 5 -6.37 -24.03 -4.07
CA ALA A 5 -5.05 -24.23 -4.67
C ALA A 5 -4.97 -23.76 -6.15
N TYR A 6 -6.10 -23.77 -6.86
CA TYR A 6 -6.20 -23.36 -8.26
C TYR A 6 -6.89 -21.99 -8.44
N ARG A 7 -7.14 -21.26 -7.35
CA ARG A 7 -7.75 -19.92 -7.44
C ARG A 7 -6.70 -18.95 -7.96
N VAL A 8 -6.93 -18.43 -9.15
CA VAL A 8 -6.09 -17.40 -9.78
C VAL A 8 -6.90 -16.12 -9.94
N ARG A 9 -6.25 -14.97 -9.73
CA ARG A 9 -6.71 -13.67 -10.20
C ARG A 9 -5.63 -13.07 -11.09
N THR A 10 -6.03 -12.61 -12.25
CA THR A 10 -5.22 -11.86 -13.20
C THR A 10 -5.06 -10.41 -12.73
N LEU A 11 -4.08 -9.71 -13.30
CA LEU A 11 -3.87 -8.28 -13.03
C LEU A 11 -5.11 -7.45 -13.41
N GLY A 12 -5.74 -7.74 -14.55
CA GLY A 12 -6.94 -7.03 -15.00
C GLY A 12 -8.13 -7.21 -14.06
N GLU A 13 -8.30 -8.37 -13.45
CA GLU A 13 -9.34 -8.60 -12.43
C GLU A 13 -9.07 -7.81 -11.14
N TRP A 14 -7.80 -7.60 -10.77
CA TRP A 14 -7.43 -6.71 -9.66
C TRP A 14 -7.71 -5.24 -10.00
N GLU A 15 -7.35 -4.77 -11.18
CA GLU A 15 -7.64 -3.39 -11.60
C GLU A 15 -9.16 -3.14 -11.69
N GLN A 16 -9.91 -4.11 -12.22
CA GLN A 16 -11.35 -4.00 -12.37
C GLN A 16 -12.07 -3.93 -11.03
N GLY A 17 -11.71 -4.79 -10.08
CA GLY A 17 -12.35 -4.75 -8.76
C GLY A 17 -12.02 -3.45 -7.98
N TRP A 18 -10.89 -2.79 -8.27
CA TRP A 18 -10.66 -1.43 -7.77
C TRP A 18 -11.66 -0.45 -8.39
N LYS A 19 -11.83 -0.46 -9.73
CA LYS A 19 -12.77 0.43 -10.45
C LYS A 19 -14.22 0.27 -9.99
N GLU A 20 -14.63 -0.96 -9.72
CA GLU A 20 -16.00 -1.29 -9.27
C GLU A 20 -16.21 -1.06 -7.77
N GLY A 21 -15.14 -0.71 -7.03
CA GLY A 21 -15.20 -0.58 -5.57
C GLY A 21 -15.37 -1.93 -4.84
N GLU A 22 -15.21 -3.06 -5.54
CA GLU A 22 -15.26 -4.40 -4.96
C GLU A 22 -14.01 -4.74 -4.14
N ILE A 23 -12.86 -4.17 -4.52
CA ILE A 23 -11.57 -4.33 -3.83
C ILE A 23 -11.41 -3.19 -2.83
N VAL A 24 -12.47 -2.91 -2.08
CA VAL A 24 -12.29 -2.42 -0.72
C VAL A 24 -11.82 -3.63 0.07
N VAL A 25 -10.50 -3.86 0.07
CA VAL A 25 -9.89 -4.85 0.97
C VAL A 25 -10.46 -4.54 2.35
N GLN A 26 -11.23 -5.47 2.93
CA GLN A 26 -11.96 -5.28 4.20
C GLN A 26 -11.07 -4.92 5.40
N HIS A 27 -9.75 -4.85 5.21
CA HIS A 27 -8.76 -4.38 6.19
C HIS A 27 -8.12 -3.02 5.87
N CYS A 28 -8.48 -2.37 4.77
CA CYS A 28 -8.42 -0.91 4.68
C CYS A 28 -9.71 -0.40 5.35
N SER A 29 -9.82 -0.51 6.67
CA SER A 29 -10.77 0.31 7.40
C SER A 29 -10.42 1.74 6.99
N PHE A 30 -11.30 2.39 6.21
CA PHE A 30 -10.99 3.55 5.37
C PHE A 30 -10.25 4.72 6.06
N PHE A 31 -10.09 4.69 7.38
CA PHE A 31 -9.47 5.72 8.20
C PHE A 31 -8.62 5.19 9.36
N LEU A 32 -8.45 3.88 9.54
CA LEU A 32 -7.77 3.33 10.73
C LEU A 32 -6.60 2.42 10.33
N CYS A 33 -5.49 2.60 11.03
CA CYS A 33 -4.32 1.73 10.95
C CYS A 33 -4.64 0.31 11.42
N ASN A 34 -3.84 -0.65 10.97
CA ASN A 34 -3.96 -2.02 11.43
C ASN A 34 -3.63 -2.10 12.92
N ARG A 35 -4.63 -2.46 13.74
CA ARG A 35 -4.49 -2.53 15.21
C ARG A 35 -3.37 -3.45 15.69
N MET A 36 -3.09 -4.53 14.96
CA MET A 36 -1.96 -5.42 15.31
C MET A 36 -0.63 -4.75 15.00
N LEU A 37 -0.51 -4.07 13.85
CA LEU A 37 0.70 -3.32 13.57
C LEU A 37 0.94 -2.24 14.62
N GLU A 38 -0.09 -1.45 14.96
CA GLU A 38 -0.02 -0.44 16.03
C GLU A 38 0.42 -1.04 17.37
N SER A 39 -0.16 -2.17 17.78
CA SER A 39 0.14 -2.78 19.08
C SER A 39 1.55 -3.36 19.19
N TYR A 40 2.19 -3.70 18.07
CA TYR A 40 3.47 -4.40 18.05
C TYR A 40 4.59 -3.61 17.38
N ILE A 41 4.35 -2.37 16.95
CA ILE A 41 5.34 -1.58 16.22
C ILE A 41 6.61 -1.35 17.03
N ASP A 42 6.51 -1.12 18.34
CA ASP A 42 7.68 -0.91 19.20
C ASP A 42 8.60 -2.13 19.24
N ASN A 43 8.03 -3.34 19.21
CA ASN A 43 8.80 -4.59 19.13
C ASN A 43 9.48 -4.74 17.77
N VAL A 44 8.80 -4.33 16.68
CA VAL A 44 9.36 -4.35 15.32
C VAL A 44 10.51 -3.34 15.22
N LEU A 45 10.33 -2.14 15.78
CA LEU A 45 11.33 -1.09 15.74
C LEU A 45 12.54 -1.45 16.61
N CYS A 46 12.32 -2.00 17.80
CA CYS A 46 13.38 -2.35 18.74
C CYS A 46 14.35 -1.16 18.93
N GLU A 47 13.77 -0.01 19.27
CA GLU A 47 14.44 1.30 19.46
C GLU A 47 15.08 1.92 18.21
N ARG A 48 15.14 1.20 17.08
CA ARG A 48 15.71 1.72 15.83
C ARG A 48 14.85 2.86 15.27
N LYS A 49 15.52 3.89 14.75
CA LYS A 49 14.92 5.02 14.04
C LYS A 49 15.22 4.93 12.54
N GLY A 50 14.36 5.49 11.71
CA GLY A 50 14.56 5.50 10.26
C GLY A 50 14.54 4.10 9.61
N VAL A 51 13.95 3.10 10.27
CA VAL A 51 13.71 1.76 9.70
C VAL A 51 12.89 1.90 8.41
N ARG A 52 13.33 1.26 7.33
CA ARG A 52 12.62 1.27 6.04
C ARG A 52 11.59 0.16 5.98
N PHE A 53 10.33 0.50 5.70
CA PHE A 53 9.23 -0.44 5.56
C PHE A 53 8.87 -0.67 4.09
N PHE A 54 8.54 -1.92 3.75
CA PHE A 54 8.06 -2.31 2.44
C PHE A 54 6.65 -2.89 2.54
N PHE A 55 5.71 -2.36 1.75
CA PHE A 55 4.32 -2.78 1.70
C PHE A 55 4.04 -3.45 0.34
N PRO A 56 4.04 -4.79 0.27
CA PRO A 56 3.64 -5.51 -0.93
C PRO A 56 2.12 -5.44 -1.11
N LEU A 57 1.66 -5.18 -2.34
CA LEU A 57 0.23 -5.04 -2.68
C LEU A 57 -0.44 -3.99 -1.77
N CYS A 58 0.19 -2.82 -1.69
CA CYS A 58 -0.10 -1.84 -0.65
C CYS A 58 -1.48 -1.21 -0.74
N GLY A 59 -2.13 -1.26 -1.91
CA GLY A 59 -3.35 -0.55 -2.20
C GLY A 59 -3.25 0.90 -1.74
N LYS A 60 -4.12 1.25 -0.78
CA LYS A 60 -4.12 2.54 -0.10
C LYS A 60 -3.98 2.44 1.43
N ALA A 61 -3.16 1.50 1.91
CA ALA A 61 -2.97 1.25 3.33
C ALA A 61 -2.57 2.54 4.09
N VAL A 62 -3.39 2.94 5.06
CA VAL A 62 -3.19 4.13 5.91
C VAL A 62 -1.91 4.00 6.76
N ASP A 63 -1.54 2.76 7.07
CA ASP A 63 -0.32 2.37 7.78
C ASP A 63 0.96 2.95 7.17
N MET A 64 0.99 3.13 5.84
CA MET A 64 2.13 3.72 5.16
C MET A 64 2.37 5.18 5.60
N LYS A 65 1.31 5.99 5.69
CA LYS A 65 1.41 7.38 6.14
C LYS A 65 1.74 7.44 7.62
N TRP A 66 1.11 6.61 8.43
CA TRP A 66 1.36 6.54 9.87
C TRP A 66 2.83 6.21 10.19
N LEU A 67 3.43 5.25 9.49
CA LEU A 67 4.87 4.94 9.64
C LEU A 67 5.76 6.09 9.14
N ALA A 68 5.40 6.71 8.01
CA ALA A 68 6.14 7.86 7.48
C ALA A 68 6.14 9.05 8.46
N ASP A 69 5.01 9.32 9.11
CA ASP A 69 4.89 10.38 10.13
C ASP A 69 5.72 10.11 11.39
N MET A 70 5.98 8.83 11.70
CA MET A 70 6.92 8.44 12.75
C MET A 70 8.40 8.56 12.32
N GLY A 71 8.68 9.02 11.10
CA GLY A 71 10.03 9.22 10.57
C GLY A 71 10.65 7.99 9.91
N HIS A 72 9.83 7.00 9.54
CA HIS A 72 10.27 5.78 8.89
C HIS A 72 10.07 5.86 7.37
N PRO A 73 11.11 5.66 6.53
CA PRO A 73 10.93 5.60 5.09
C PRO A 73 10.03 4.44 4.68
N VAL A 74 9.07 4.68 3.78
CA VAL A 74 8.11 3.66 3.32
C VAL A 74 8.19 3.51 1.81
N VAL A 75 8.12 2.28 1.32
CA VAL A 75 7.93 1.95 -0.10
C VAL A 75 6.79 0.97 -0.24
N GLY A 76 5.80 1.32 -1.06
CA GLY A 76 4.71 0.42 -1.45
C GLY A 76 4.83 0.00 -2.91
N VAL A 77 4.27 -1.17 -3.25
CA VAL A 77 4.03 -1.57 -4.64
C VAL A 77 2.59 -2.06 -4.78
N ASP A 78 1.89 -1.56 -5.79
CA ASP A 78 0.55 -2.03 -6.16
C ASP A 78 0.38 -1.96 -7.67
N ILE A 79 -0.53 -2.77 -8.22
CA ILE A 79 -0.88 -2.77 -9.65
C ILE A 79 -1.92 -1.70 -9.97
N ALA A 80 -2.81 -1.40 -9.02
CA ALA A 80 -3.92 -0.50 -9.25
C ALA A 80 -3.47 0.96 -9.08
N GLU A 81 -3.08 1.61 -10.18
CA GLU A 81 -2.71 3.03 -10.21
C GLU A 81 -3.79 3.91 -9.55
N MET A 82 -5.07 3.55 -9.70
CA MET A 82 -6.18 4.26 -9.06
C MET A 82 -6.09 4.22 -7.53
N GLY A 83 -5.75 3.08 -6.93
CA GLY A 83 -5.59 2.96 -5.48
C GLY A 83 -4.43 3.79 -4.96
N ILE A 84 -3.33 3.84 -5.73
CA ILE A 84 -2.16 4.66 -5.41
C ILE A 84 -2.53 6.16 -5.45
N ARG A 85 -3.19 6.65 -6.51
CA ARG A 85 -3.62 8.05 -6.60
C ARG A 85 -4.58 8.41 -5.47
N GLN A 86 -5.56 7.56 -5.18
CA GLN A 86 -6.49 7.74 -4.06
C GLN A 86 -5.76 7.79 -2.71
N PHE A 87 -4.71 6.99 -2.50
CA PHE A 87 -3.91 7.07 -1.27
C PHE A 87 -3.33 8.48 -1.07
N PHE A 88 -2.68 9.04 -2.08
CA PHE A 88 -2.10 10.39 -1.94
C PHE A 88 -3.18 11.47 -1.74
N GLU A 89 -4.32 11.36 -2.42
CA GLU A 89 -5.46 12.26 -2.24
C GLU A 89 -6.06 12.16 -0.83
N ASP A 90 -6.37 10.94 -0.38
CA ASP A 90 -6.96 10.65 0.93
C ASP A 90 -6.02 11.11 2.07
N GLN A 91 -4.71 10.91 1.91
CA GLN A 91 -3.69 11.32 2.88
C GLN A 91 -3.25 12.79 2.73
N LYS A 92 -3.82 13.53 1.77
CA LYS A 92 -3.53 14.95 1.48
C LYS A 92 -2.04 15.22 1.22
N LEU A 93 -1.40 14.31 0.50
CA LEU A 93 0.00 14.38 0.14
C LEU A 93 0.16 14.97 -1.26
N ILE A 94 1.06 15.93 -1.40
CA ILE A 94 1.53 16.39 -2.71
C ILE A 94 2.60 15.39 -3.17
N TYR A 95 2.50 14.94 -4.41
CA TYR A 95 3.44 13.97 -4.98
C TYR A 95 3.87 14.35 -6.39
N SER A 96 5.00 13.78 -6.80
CA SER A 96 5.46 13.75 -8.19
C SER A 96 5.36 12.32 -8.75
N GLU A 97 5.11 12.23 -10.06
CA GLU A 97 5.02 10.97 -10.81
C GLU A 97 6.20 10.90 -11.78
N GLU A 98 6.93 9.79 -11.75
CA GLU A 98 8.05 9.54 -12.66
C GLU A 98 7.93 8.13 -13.25
N VAL A 99 8.34 7.96 -14.51
CA VAL A 99 8.47 6.63 -15.11
C VAL A 99 9.66 5.89 -14.52
N VAL A 100 9.55 4.58 -14.35
CA VAL A 100 10.66 3.74 -13.88
C VAL A 100 11.38 3.15 -15.10
N PRO A 101 12.59 3.64 -15.47
CA PRO A 101 13.23 3.22 -16.74
C PRO A 101 13.51 1.71 -16.80
N ALA A 102 13.73 1.08 -15.64
CA ALA A 102 14.02 -0.34 -15.54
C ALA A 102 12.78 -1.24 -15.68
N ILE A 103 11.55 -0.70 -15.56
CA ILE A 103 10.31 -1.48 -15.57
C ILE A 103 9.30 -0.81 -16.50
N PRO A 104 9.15 -1.29 -17.75
CA PRO A 104 8.23 -0.71 -18.71
C PRO A 104 6.79 -0.63 -18.19
N GLY A 105 6.19 0.56 -18.30
CA GLY A 105 4.83 0.82 -17.82
C GLY A 105 4.71 1.10 -16.32
N ALA A 106 5.77 0.91 -15.53
CA ALA A 106 5.74 1.24 -14.11
C ALA A 106 6.04 2.73 -13.87
N LYS A 107 5.40 3.25 -12.82
CA LYS A 107 5.54 4.61 -12.35
C LYS A 107 5.90 4.60 -10.88
N VAL A 108 6.67 5.59 -10.45
CA VAL A 108 6.95 5.86 -9.04
C VAL A 108 6.25 7.15 -8.65
N TYR A 109 5.57 7.10 -7.51
CA TYR A 109 4.91 8.23 -6.87
C TYR A 109 5.69 8.57 -5.60
N LYS A 110 6.17 9.82 -5.48
CA LYS A 110 7.00 10.25 -4.35
C LYS A 110 6.61 11.63 -3.83
N VAL A 111 6.69 11.79 -2.51
CA VAL A 111 6.52 13.06 -1.77
C VAL A 111 7.85 13.81 -1.74
#